data_AF-A0A2X0JDL1-F1
#
_entry.id   AF-A0A2X0JDL1-F1
#
_cell.length_a   1.000
_cell.length_b   1.000
_cell.length_c   1.000
_cell.angle_alpha   90.00
_cell.angle_beta   90.00
_cell.angle_gamma   90.00
#
_symmetry.space_group_name_H-M   'P 1'
#
loop_
_entity.id
_entity.type
_entity.pdbx_description
1 polymer ?
#
loop_
_entity_poly.entity_id
_entity_poly.type
_entity_poly.pdbx_seq_one_letter_code
_entity_poly.pdbx_strand_id
1 'polypeptide(L)'
;MARTAPTLERMTDSLALQLAPRVGATRAAAAGRVVPLLRASLYPASCRDSDLKDYAAGRILAEVLYRDADAGTFDGIAHLTAGVVLVLSWLVPALASQTDAGDPRELARQLAAQCGSGRNGAHVAKVLDHLLDGTFGAQVLEKLLADDQEALFEVVLRLGEVTAWQAWALAAAGDMDLEAIWVQIEQGLRDHP
;
A
#
# COMPACT_ATOMS: atom_id res chain seq x y z
N MET A 1 -11.83 37.68 -42.71
CA MET A 1 -11.15 37.69 -41.40
C MET A 1 -11.66 36.49 -40.60
N ALA A 2 -10.95 35.37 -40.62
CA ALA A 2 -11.32 34.19 -39.85
C ALA A 2 -10.72 34.32 -38.44
N ARG A 3 -11.58 34.36 -37.41
CA ARG A 3 -11.16 34.26 -36.01
C ARG A 3 -10.91 32.78 -35.71
N THR A 4 -9.65 32.42 -35.52
CA THR A 4 -9.21 31.14 -34.98
C THR A 4 -9.75 30.97 -33.56
N ALA A 5 -10.51 29.89 -33.32
CA ALA A 5 -10.92 29.48 -31.99
C ALA A 5 -9.71 28.87 -31.26
N PRO A 6 -9.23 29.44 -30.14
CA PRO A 6 -8.11 28.87 -29.41
C PRO A 6 -8.59 28.41 -28.03
N THR A 7 -9.32 27.30 -27.87
CA THR A 7 -9.99 27.18 -26.55
C THR A 7 -10.37 25.83 -25.97
N LEU A 8 -10.07 24.68 -26.57
CA LEU A 8 -10.30 23.40 -25.86
C LEU A 8 -9.03 22.56 -25.76
N GLU A 9 -8.40 22.19 -26.88
CA GLU A 9 -7.16 21.38 -26.86
C GLU A 9 -6.04 22.04 -26.06
N ARG A 10 -5.81 23.35 -26.23
CA ARG A 10 -4.80 24.09 -25.45
C ARG A 10 -5.11 24.18 -23.94
N MET A 11 -6.38 24.16 -23.56
CA MET A 11 -6.78 24.19 -22.14
C MET A 11 -6.59 22.81 -21.49
N THR A 12 -6.94 21.73 -22.20
CA THR A 12 -6.65 20.36 -21.76
C THR A 12 -5.15 20.08 -21.69
N ASP A 13 -4.36 20.56 -22.66
CA ASP A 13 -2.90 20.41 -22.65
C ASP A 13 -2.27 21.20 -21.49
N SER A 14 -2.74 22.43 -21.26
CA SER A 14 -2.28 23.27 -20.15
C SER A 14 -2.65 22.69 -18.78
N LEU A 15 -3.83 22.08 -18.64
CA LEU A 15 -4.24 21.40 -17.42
C LEU A 15 -3.45 20.11 -17.21
N ALA A 16 -3.24 19.30 -18.26
CA ALA A 16 -2.43 18.10 -18.21
C ALA A 16 -0.96 18.40 -17.85
N LEU A 17 -0.39 19.49 -18.39
CA LEU A 17 0.96 19.96 -18.07
C LEU A 17 1.09 20.50 -16.63
N GLN A 18 0.03 21.05 -16.05
CA GLN A 18 0.02 21.51 -14.65
C GLN A 18 -0.23 20.36 -13.66
N LEU A 19 -0.96 19.32 -14.09
CA LEU A 19 -1.28 18.15 -13.28
C LEU A 19 -0.14 17.12 -13.26
N ALA A 20 0.57 16.91 -14.37
CA ALA A 20 1.64 15.89 -14.42
C ALA A 20 2.77 16.08 -13.38
N PRO A 21 3.28 17.30 -13.10
CA PRO A 21 4.27 17.52 -12.05
C PRO A 21 3.70 17.28 -10.65
N ARG A 22 2.41 17.58 -10.43
CA ARG A 22 1.72 17.33 -9.16
C ARG A 22 1.55 15.84 -8.93
N VAL A 23 1.13 15.10 -9.96
CA VAL A 23 1.01 13.64 -9.95
C VAL A 23 2.36 12.99 -9.63
N GLY A 24 3.45 13.39 -10.29
CA GLY A 24 4.79 12.87 -9.99
C GLY A 24 5.23 13.11 -8.54
N ALA A 25 4.93 14.29 -7.99
CA ALA A 25 5.22 14.61 -6.58
C ALA A 25 4.36 13.78 -5.61
N THR A 26 3.08 13.57 -5.92
CA THR A 26 2.16 12.75 -5.13
C THR A 26 2.64 11.30 -5.04
N ARG A 27 3.12 10.73 -6.16
CA ARG A 27 3.63 9.35 -6.22
C ARG A 27 4.86 9.14 -5.34
N ALA A 28 5.87 9.97 -5.53
CA ALA A 28 7.11 9.89 -4.75
C ALA A 28 6.85 10.12 -3.25
N ALA A 29 5.96 11.07 -2.91
CA ALA A 29 5.57 11.33 -1.54
C ALA A 29 4.85 10.13 -0.91
N ALA A 30 3.98 9.44 -1.65
CA ALA A 30 3.24 8.27 -1.19
C ALA A 30 4.12 7.03 -1.02
N ALA A 31 5.04 6.76 -1.96
CA ALA A 31 6.02 5.69 -1.82
C ALA A 31 6.89 5.89 -0.55
N GLY A 32 7.29 7.14 -0.27
CA GLY A 32 7.96 7.51 0.98
C GLY A 32 7.13 7.34 2.26
N ARG A 33 5.83 7.04 2.17
CA ARG A 33 4.96 6.75 3.32
C ARG A 33 4.77 5.27 3.60
N VAL A 34 5.26 4.36 2.75
CA VAL A 34 5.13 2.91 2.98
C VAL A 34 5.81 2.48 4.28
N VAL A 35 7.11 2.75 4.45
CA VAL A 35 7.82 2.37 5.69
C VAL A 35 7.24 3.05 6.94
N PRO A 36 6.93 4.36 6.94
CA PRO A 36 6.18 4.99 8.03
C PRO A 36 4.86 4.29 8.37
N LEU A 37 4.08 3.89 7.36
CA LEU A 37 2.83 3.14 7.54
C LEU A 37 3.10 1.80 8.22
N LEU A 38 4.08 1.04 7.74
CA LEU A 38 4.43 -0.26 8.33
C LEU A 38 4.87 -0.13 9.79
N ARG A 39 5.76 0.82 10.09
CA ARG A 39 6.19 1.09 11.47
C ARG A 39 5.01 1.44 12.37
N ALA A 40 4.13 2.33 11.91
CA ALA A 40 2.94 2.75 12.64
C ALA A 40 1.96 1.58 12.89
N SER A 41 1.96 0.58 12.01
CA SER A 41 1.09 -0.61 12.09
C SER A 41 1.52 -1.63 13.15
N LEU A 42 2.74 -1.53 13.71
CA LEU A 42 3.22 -2.40 14.79
C LEU A 42 2.91 -1.88 16.20
N TYR A 43 2.44 -0.64 16.35
CA TYR A 43 2.23 -0.07 17.68
C TYR A 43 1.01 -0.72 18.39
N PRO A 44 1.10 -1.06 19.69
CA PRO A 44 -0.01 -1.71 20.41
C PRO A 44 -1.27 -0.86 20.58
N ALA A 45 -1.16 0.47 20.53
CA ALA A 45 -2.31 1.37 20.54
C ALA A 45 -3.16 1.18 19.27
N SER A 46 -2.48 0.90 18.16
CA SER A 46 -3.08 0.67 16.86
C SER A 46 -4.09 -0.50 16.91
N CYS A 47 -3.80 -1.59 17.63
CA CYS A 47 -4.70 -2.74 17.72
C CYS A 47 -5.96 -2.53 18.62
N ARG A 48 -6.17 -1.35 19.21
CA ARG A 48 -7.23 -1.10 20.22
C ARG A 48 -8.20 0.02 19.86
N ASP A 49 -7.93 0.79 18.82
CA ASP A 49 -8.73 1.96 18.46
C ASP A 49 -9.85 1.59 17.49
N SER A 50 -11.06 2.09 17.75
CA SER A 50 -12.28 1.78 16.98
C SER A 50 -12.45 2.62 15.72
N ASP A 51 -11.79 3.79 15.65
CA ASP A 51 -11.87 4.72 14.51
C ASP A 51 -10.53 4.88 13.79
N LEU A 52 -10.59 4.91 12.46
CA LEU A 52 -9.44 4.98 11.54
C LEU A 52 -8.52 6.20 11.80
N LYS A 53 -9.06 7.27 12.40
CA LYS A 53 -8.37 8.53 12.68
C LYS A 53 -7.54 8.49 13.98
N ASP A 54 -7.88 7.57 14.87
CA ASP A 54 -7.21 7.40 16.15
C ASP A 54 -5.97 6.51 16.01
N TYR A 55 -5.99 5.63 15.01
CA TYR A 55 -4.88 4.77 14.58
C TYR A 55 -3.71 5.56 13.97
N ALA A 56 -2.47 5.33 14.43
CA ALA A 56 -1.28 6.02 13.92
C ALA A 56 -1.06 5.83 12.41
N ALA A 57 -1.26 4.62 11.89
CA ALA A 57 -1.13 4.38 10.45
C ALA A 57 -2.34 4.91 9.65
N GLY A 58 -3.48 5.10 10.31
CA GLY A 58 -4.71 5.62 9.71
C GLY A 58 -4.64 7.12 9.55
N ARG A 59 -3.90 7.80 10.43
CA ARG A 59 -3.45 9.19 10.21
C ARG A 59 -2.55 9.31 8.98
N ILE A 60 -1.65 8.37 8.75
CA ILE A 60 -0.81 8.36 7.54
C ILE A 60 -1.68 8.20 6.28
N LEU A 61 -2.65 7.29 6.30
CA LEU A 61 -3.61 7.16 5.19
C LEU A 61 -4.44 8.43 4.99
N ALA A 62 -4.95 9.02 6.06
CA ALA A 62 -5.70 10.27 5.99
C ALA A 62 -4.85 11.40 5.42
N GLU A 63 -3.58 11.53 5.80
CA GLU A 63 -2.65 12.51 5.23
C GLU A 63 -2.45 12.32 3.71
N VAL A 64 -2.32 11.08 3.25
CA VAL A 64 -2.19 10.79 1.81
C VAL A 64 -3.49 11.10 1.10
N LEU A 65 -4.64 10.74 1.68
CA LEU A 65 -5.96 11.03 1.13
C LEU A 65 -6.23 12.54 1.02
N TYR A 66 -5.88 13.33 2.03
CA TYR A 66 -6.06 14.78 1.97
C TYR A 66 -5.21 15.41 0.86
N ARG A 67 -3.98 14.93 0.65
CA ARG A 67 -3.14 15.39 -0.47
C ARG A 67 -3.71 15.01 -1.83
N ASP A 68 -4.25 13.79 -1.94
CA ASP A 68 -4.92 13.30 -3.15
C ASP A 68 -6.15 14.16 -3.46
N ALA A 69 -6.97 14.47 -2.45
CA ALA A 69 -8.12 15.37 -2.57
C ALA A 69 -7.71 16.78 -2.99
N ASP A 70 -6.67 17.37 -2.37
CA ASP A 70 -6.14 18.69 -2.74
C ASP A 70 -5.60 18.73 -4.17
N ALA A 71 -5.06 17.60 -4.66
CA ALA A 71 -4.56 17.45 -6.01
C ALA A 71 -5.62 17.00 -7.02
N GLY A 72 -6.83 16.65 -6.58
CA GLY A 72 -7.90 16.12 -7.43
C GLY A 72 -7.58 14.77 -8.07
N THR A 73 -6.82 13.91 -7.39
CA THR A 73 -6.39 12.58 -7.87
C THR A 73 -6.57 11.52 -6.77
N PHE A 74 -6.26 10.26 -7.09
CA PHE A 74 -6.09 9.13 -6.17
C PHE A 74 -4.73 8.43 -6.34
N ASP A 75 -3.80 9.07 -7.05
CA ASP A 75 -2.48 8.52 -7.34
C ASP A 75 -1.72 8.18 -6.04
N GLY A 76 -1.82 8.98 -4.98
CA GLY A 76 -1.10 8.77 -3.75
C GLY A 76 -1.55 7.50 -3.03
N ILE A 77 -2.86 7.32 -2.84
CA ILE A 77 -3.41 6.10 -2.25
C ILE A 77 -3.07 4.89 -3.10
N ALA A 78 -3.16 4.98 -4.42
CA ALA A 78 -2.79 3.88 -5.31
C ALA A 78 -1.31 3.48 -5.17
N HIS A 79 -0.39 4.46 -5.10
CA HIS A 79 1.05 4.18 -4.96
C HIS A 79 1.43 3.68 -3.57
N LEU A 80 0.82 4.24 -2.51
CA LEU A 80 1.01 3.72 -1.16
C LEU A 80 0.58 2.25 -1.08
N THR A 81 -0.58 1.94 -1.65
CA THR A 81 -1.13 0.60 -1.70
C THR A 81 -0.24 -0.36 -2.50
N ALA A 82 0.17 0.05 -3.70
CA ALA A 82 1.08 -0.73 -4.53
C ALA A 82 2.41 -1.00 -3.81
N GLY A 83 2.95 -0.01 -3.09
CA GLY A 83 4.15 -0.17 -2.28
C GLY A 83 3.97 -1.21 -1.16
N VAL A 84 2.85 -1.20 -0.43
CA VAL A 84 2.57 -2.21 0.61
C VAL A 84 2.50 -3.63 0.01
N VAL A 85 1.81 -3.78 -1.12
CA VAL A 85 1.69 -5.06 -1.85
C VAL A 85 3.05 -5.53 -2.35
N LEU A 86 3.87 -4.63 -2.90
CA LEU A 86 5.22 -4.93 -3.35
C LEU A 86 6.09 -5.44 -2.20
N VAL A 87 6.05 -4.77 -1.05
CA VAL A 87 6.80 -5.21 0.14
C VAL A 87 6.34 -6.59 0.61
N LEU A 88 5.04 -6.89 0.62
CA LEU A 88 4.53 -8.24 0.92
C LEU A 88 5.09 -9.28 -0.04
N SER A 89 5.17 -8.96 -1.34
CA SER A 89 5.72 -9.87 -2.35
C SER A 89 7.20 -10.22 -2.12
N TRP A 90 7.94 -9.36 -1.41
CA TRP A 90 9.32 -9.62 -1.01
C TRP A 90 9.44 -10.34 0.33
N LEU A 91 8.64 -9.94 1.32
CA LEU A 91 8.72 -10.48 2.67
C LEU A 91 8.21 -11.92 2.75
N VAL A 92 7.15 -12.27 2.02
CA VAL A 92 6.56 -13.62 2.08
C VAL A 92 7.57 -14.69 1.61
N PRO A 93 8.22 -14.57 0.43
CA PRO A 93 9.28 -15.51 0.03
C PRO A 93 10.50 -15.47 0.96
N ALA A 94 10.89 -14.30 1.47
CA ALA A 94 12.01 -14.19 2.38
C ALA A 94 11.74 -14.94 3.70
N LEU A 95 10.56 -14.77 4.29
CA LEU A 95 10.18 -15.46 5.52
C LEU A 95 10.04 -16.96 5.28
N ALA A 96 9.43 -17.37 4.17
CA ALA A 96 9.30 -18.79 3.82
C ALA A 96 10.67 -19.48 3.60
N SER A 97 11.69 -18.75 3.16
CA SER A 97 13.05 -19.31 3.02
C SER A 97 13.85 -19.32 4.33
N GLN A 98 13.52 -18.46 5.30
CA GLN A 98 14.18 -18.39 6.61
C GLN A 98 13.48 -19.22 7.69
N THR A 99 12.23 -19.60 7.47
CA THR A 99 11.45 -20.45 8.37
C THR A 99 11.26 -21.81 7.70
N ASP A 100 11.19 -22.90 8.47
CA ASP A 100 10.82 -24.23 7.96
C ASP A 100 9.37 -24.30 7.43
N ALA A 101 8.71 -23.15 7.21
CA ALA A 101 7.34 -23.03 6.71
C ALA A 101 7.16 -23.56 5.27
N GLY A 102 8.26 -23.70 4.51
CA GLY A 102 8.23 -24.33 3.19
C GLY A 102 7.83 -23.37 2.05
N ASP A 103 6.84 -23.75 1.25
CA ASP A 103 6.41 -23.04 0.03
C ASP A 103 5.84 -21.63 0.37
N PRO A 104 6.38 -20.53 -0.21
CA PRO A 104 5.81 -19.18 -0.05
C PRO A 104 4.30 -19.11 -0.29
N ARG A 105 3.77 -19.95 -1.18
CA ARG A 105 2.32 -20.04 -1.45
C ARG A 105 1.53 -20.53 -0.26
N GLU A 106 2.06 -21.48 0.48
CA GLU A 106 1.41 -21.99 1.67
C GLU A 106 1.38 -20.94 2.78
N LEU A 107 2.49 -20.21 2.96
CA LEU A 107 2.53 -19.08 3.89
C LEU A 107 1.50 -17.99 3.52
N ALA A 108 1.40 -17.59 2.24
CA ALA A 108 0.40 -16.61 1.83
C ALA A 108 -1.04 -17.10 2.06
N ARG A 109 -1.35 -18.38 1.80
CA ARG A 109 -2.67 -18.95 2.11
C ARG A 109 -2.97 -18.92 3.61
N GLN A 110 -1.98 -19.20 4.45
CA GLN A 110 -2.15 -19.14 5.90
C GLN A 110 -2.42 -17.69 6.35
N LEU A 111 -1.70 -16.71 5.81
CA LEU A 111 -1.97 -15.30 6.05
C LEU A 111 -3.36 -14.89 5.57
N ALA A 112 -3.76 -15.32 4.37
CA ALA A 112 -5.08 -15.08 3.81
C ALA A 112 -6.19 -15.67 4.69
N ALA A 113 -6.01 -16.91 5.18
CA ALA A 113 -6.96 -17.56 6.08
C ALA A 113 -7.08 -16.83 7.43
N GLN A 114 -5.97 -16.33 8.00
CA GLN A 114 -5.97 -15.54 9.23
C GLN A 114 -6.63 -14.16 9.05
N CYS A 115 -6.60 -13.62 7.83
CA CYS A 115 -7.18 -12.32 7.52
C CYS A 115 -8.61 -12.38 6.96
N GLY A 116 -9.09 -13.57 6.58
CA GLY A 116 -10.36 -13.76 5.88
C GLY A 116 -11.62 -13.48 6.72
N SER A 117 -11.49 -13.30 8.03
CA SER A 117 -12.62 -12.99 8.93
C SER A 117 -12.85 -11.48 9.08
N GLY A 118 -14.11 -11.08 9.23
CA GLY A 118 -14.51 -9.69 9.51
C GLY A 118 -14.98 -8.90 8.29
N ARG A 119 -15.33 -7.62 8.51
CA ARG A 119 -15.67 -6.69 7.44
C ARG A 119 -14.40 -6.50 6.58
N ASN A 120 -14.50 -6.72 5.27
CA ASN A 120 -13.41 -6.59 4.30
C ASN A 120 -12.26 -7.61 4.34
N GLY A 121 -12.27 -8.59 5.26
CA GLY A 121 -11.26 -9.66 5.34
C GLY A 121 -11.12 -10.49 4.05
N ALA A 122 -12.23 -10.69 3.32
CA ALA A 122 -12.22 -11.38 2.03
C ALA A 122 -11.43 -10.63 0.94
N HIS A 123 -11.33 -9.30 1.02
CA HIS A 123 -10.51 -8.52 0.08
C HIS A 123 -9.02 -8.65 0.39
N VAL A 124 -8.66 -8.63 1.67
CA VAL A 124 -7.28 -8.86 2.12
C VAL A 124 -6.81 -10.25 1.70
N ALA A 125 -7.64 -11.28 1.94
CA ALA A 125 -7.36 -12.64 1.51
C ALA A 125 -7.14 -12.74 0.00
N LYS A 126 -8.01 -12.11 -0.81
CA LYS A 126 -7.84 -12.07 -2.28
C LYS A 126 -6.54 -11.40 -2.70
N VAL A 127 -6.17 -10.26 -2.09
CA VAL A 127 -4.89 -9.59 -2.41
C VAL A 127 -3.72 -10.53 -2.11
N LEU A 128 -3.74 -11.22 -0.97
CA LEU A 128 -2.70 -12.17 -0.56
C LEU A 128 -2.62 -13.40 -1.48
N ASP A 129 -3.77 -13.94 -1.93
CA ASP A 129 -3.80 -15.03 -2.91
C ASP A 129 -3.20 -14.58 -4.26
N HIS A 130 -3.56 -13.37 -4.71
CA HIS A 130 -3.06 -12.82 -5.97
C HIS A 130 -1.55 -12.50 -5.96
N LEU A 131 -0.96 -12.16 -4.80
CA LEU A 131 0.47 -11.87 -4.67
C LEU A 131 1.39 -12.95 -5.27
N LEU A 132 1.00 -14.23 -5.23
CA LEU A 132 1.86 -15.35 -5.61
C LEU A 132 1.43 -16.12 -6.87
N ASP A 133 0.26 -15.78 -7.42
CA ASP A 133 -0.20 -16.26 -8.72
C ASP A 133 0.36 -15.42 -9.89
N GLY A 134 1.15 -14.40 -9.59
CA GLY A 134 1.77 -13.48 -10.57
C GLY A 134 0.79 -12.46 -11.15
N THR A 135 -0.50 -12.55 -10.80
CA THR A 135 -1.50 -11.52 -11.06
C THR A 135 -1.42 -10.44 -9.99
N PHE A 136 -1.06 -9.21 -10.35
CA PHE A 136 -0.93 -8.13 -9.38
C PHE A 136 -2.20 -7.94 -8.55
N GLY A 137 -2.09 -8.03 -7.21
CA GLY A 137 -3.18 -7.74 -6.27
C GLY A 137 -3.74 -6.31 -6.37
N ALA A 138 -3.07 -5.45 -7.14
CA ALA A 138 -3.54 -4.12 -7.53
C ALA A 138 -4.93 -4.13 -8.17
N GLN A 139 -5.33 -5.17 -8.92
CA GLN A 139 -6.68 -5.20 -9.54
C GLN A 139 -7.82 -5.25 -8.52
N VAL A 140 -7.62 -5.95 -7.39
CA VAL A 140 -8.61 -5.99 -6.30
C VAL A 140 -8.72 -4.61 -5.65
N LEU A 141 -7.60 -3.90 -5.55
CA LEU A 141 -7.48 -2.59 -4.90
C LEU A 141 -7.98 -1.46 -5.82
N GLU A 142 -7.72 -1.53 -7.12
CA GLU A 142 -8.30 -0.64 -8.15
C GLU A 142 -9.81 -0.74 -8.18
N LYS A 143 -10.35 -1.96 -8.07
CA LYS A 143 -11.79 -2.16 -7.99
C LYS A 143 -12.38 -1.53 -6.72
N LEU A 144 -11.74 -1.73 -5.57
CA LEU A 144 -12.16 -1.09 -4.33
C LEU A 144 -12.07 0.44 -4.40
N LEU A 145 -11.04 0.98 -5.05
CA LEU A 145 -10.90 2.43 -5.26
C LEU A 145 -12.09 3.02 -6.04
N ALA A 146 -12.64 2.27 -7.00
CA ALA A 146 -13.80 2.68 -7.79
C ALA A 146 -15.14 2.45 -7.06
N ASP A 147 -15.27 1.33 -6.35
CA ASP A 147 -16.56 0.86 -5.82
C ASP A 147 -16.82 1.27 -4.36
N ASP A 148 -15.79 1.25 -3.50
CA ASP A 148 -15.90 1.47 -2.05
C ASP A 148 -14.56 1.94 -1.43
N GLN A 149 -14.38 3.25 -1.37
CA GLN A 149 -13.16 3.88 -0.87
C GLN A 149 -12.95 3.65 0.63
N GLU A 150 -14.02 3.52 1.42
CA GLU A 150 -13.93 3.23 2.85
C GLU A 150 -13.36 1.82 3.06
N ALA A 151 -13.89 0.85 2.30
CA ALA A 151 -13.35 -0.51 2.29
C ALA A 151 -11.90 -0.57 1.80
N LEU A 152 -11.51 0.26 0.82
CA LEU A 152 -10.12 0.35 0.39
C LEU A 152 -9.19 0.74 1.56
N PHE A 153 -9.54 1.76 2.34
CA PHE A 153 -8.68 2.20 3.45
C PHE A 153 -8.52 1.13 4.53
N GLU A 154 -9.61 0.46 4.89
CA GLU A 154 -9.55 -0.67 5.83
C GLU A 154 -8.66 -1.81 5.30
N VAL A 155 -8.77 -2.13 4.02
CA VAL A 155 -7.92 -3.15 3.37
C VAL A 155 -6.46 -2.74 3.37
N VAL A 156 -6.13 -1.48 3.04
CA VAL A 156 -4.75 -0.99 3.04
C VAL A 156 -4.15 -1.00 4.44
N LEU A 157 -4.92 -0.59 5.46
CA LEU A 157 -4.47 -0.71 6.86
C LEU A 157 -4.17 -2.15 7.23
N ARG A 158 -5.10 -3.06 6.93
CA ARG A 158 -4.93 -4.46 7.29
C ARG A 158 -3.78 -5.12 6.55
N LEU A 159 -3.56 -4.76 5.29
CA LEU A 159 -2.36 -5.17 4.55
C LEU A 159 -1.11 -4.60 5.22
N GLY A 160 -1.08 -3.32 5.58
CA GLY A 160 0.03 -2.70 6.31
C GLY A 160 0.38 -3.42 7.61
N GLU A 161 -0.64 -3.82 8.40
CA GLU A 161 -0.46 -4.64 9.60
C GLU A 161 0.17 -5.99 9.30
N VAL A 162 -0.39 -6.74 8.34
CA VAL A 162 0.15 -8.04 7.94
C VAL A 162 1.60 -7.90 7.51
N THR A 163 1.91 -6.93 6.64
CA THR A 163 3.26 -6.66 6.16
C THR A 163 4.21 -6.35 7.31
N ALA A 164 3.78 -5.54 8.27
CA ALA A 164 4.63 -5.16 9.38
C ALA A 164 4.91 -6.33 10.33
N TRP A 165 3.90 -7.18 10.59
CA TRP A 165 4.07 -8.43 11.32
C TRP A 165 5.00 -9.41 10.59
N GLN A 166 4.94 -9.50 9.26
CA GLN A 166 5.88 -10.30 8.48
C GLN A 166 7.31 -9.79 8.59
N ALA A 167 7.52 -8.47 8.54
CA ALA A 167 8.84 -7.89 8.74
C ALA A 167 9.40 -8.15 10.14
N TRP A 168 8.56 -8.06 11.17
CA TRP A 168 8.93 -8.43 12.54
C TRP A 168 9.29 -9.92 12.66
N ALA A 169 8.50 -10.81 12.05
CA ALA A 169 8.76 -12.24 12.03
C ALA A 169 10.08 -12.57 11.30
N LEU A 170 10.36 -11.88 10.19
CA LEU A 170 11.59 -12.05 9.43
C LEU A 170 12.81 -11.60 10.23
N ALA A 171 12.72 -10.45 10.90
CA ALA A 171 13.77 -9.96 11.80
C ALA A 171 14.07 -11.00 12.91
N ALA A 172 13.03 -11.53 13.53
CA ALA A 172 13.16 -12.54 14.58
C ALA A 172 13.73 -13.88 14.08
N ALA A 173 13.35 -14.33 12.87
CA ALA A 173 13.84 -15.57 12.28
C ALA A 173 15.31 -15.48 11.83
N GLY A 174 15.71 -14.32 11.30
CA GLY A 174 17.05 -14.09 10.77
C GLY A 174 18.09 -13.58 11.78
N ASP A 175 17.72 -13.45 13.06
CA ASP A 175 18.52 -12.74 14.08
C ASP A 175 18.98 -11.35 13.62
N MET A 176 18.10 -10.67 12.89
CA MET A 176 18.32 -9.35 12.31
C MET A 176 17.60 -8.27 13.12
N ASP A 177 18.19 -7.08 13.19
CA ASP A 177 17.49 -5.91 13.72
C ASP A 177 16.34 -5.50 12.79
N LEU A 178 15.17 -5.23 13.37
CA LEU A 178 13.99 -4.78 12.64
C LEU A 178 14.24 -3.46 11.92
N GLU A 179 15.07 -2.57 12.48
CA GLU A 179 15.48 -1.34 11.78
C GLU A 179 16.27 -1.62 10.49
N ALA A 180 17.07 -2.69 10.46
CA ALA A 180 17.77 -3.10 9.23
C ALA A 180 16.78 -3.57 8.15
N ILE A 181 15.71 -4.29 8.54
CA ILE A 181 14.63 -4.68 7.62
C ILE A 181 13.93 -3.43 7.06
N TRP A 182 13.66 -2.42 7.89
CA TRP A 182 13.09 -1.16 7.40
C TRP A 182 13.97 -0.44 6.40
N VAL A 183 15.27 -0.39 6.64
CA VAL A 183 16.23 0.22 5.71
C VAL A 183 16.25 -0.53 4.38
N GLN A 184 16.22 -1.86 4.39
CA GLN A 184 16.18 -2.67 3.16
C GLN A 184 14.88 -2.45 2.38
N ILE A 185 13.74 -2.40 3.06
CA ILE A 185 12.45 -2.11 2.43
C ILE A 185 12.47 -0.70 1.80
N GLU A 186 12.98 0.29 2.53
CA GLU A 186 13.05 1.67 2.04
C GLU A 186 13.96 1.79 0.81
N GLN A 187 15.09 1.09 0.80
CA GLN A 187 16.00 1.04 -0.35
C GLN A 187 15.33 0.35 -1.54
N GLY A 188 14.72 -0.82 -1.35
CA GLY A 188 14.03 -1.55 -2.40
C GLY A 188 12.91 -0.73 -3.05
N LEU A 189 12.15 0.03 -2.26
CA LEU A 189 11.09 0.92 -2.77
C LEU A 189 11.63 2.12 -3.55
N ARG A 190 12.84 2.60 -3.27
CA ARG A 190 13.47 3.67 -4.07
C ARG A 190 13.98 3.14 -5.41
N ASP A 191 14.49 1.91 -5.43
CA ASP A 191 15.04 1.27 -6.62
C ASP A 191 13.94 0.73 -7.56
N HIS A 192 12.72 0.53 -7.04
CA HIS A 192 11.55 0.06 -7.76
C HIS A 192 10.32 0.99 -7.54
N PRO A 193 10.30 2.19 -8.16
CA PRO A 193 9.23 3.18 -8.00
C PRO A 193 7.92 2.81 -8.71
#